data_AF-A0A066RRN8-F1
#
_entry.id   AF-A0A066RRN8-F1
#
_cell.length_a   1.000
_cell.length_b   1.000
_cell.length_c   1.000
_cell.angle_alpha   90.00
_cell.angle_beta   90.00
_cell.angle_gamma   90.00
#
_symmetry.space_group_name_H-M   'P 1'
#
loop_
_entity.id
_entity.type
_entity.pdbx_description
1 polymer ?
#
loop_
_entity_poly.entity_id
_entity_poly.type
_entity_poly.pdbx_seq_one_letter_code
_entity_poly.pdbx_strand_id
1 'polypeptide(L)'
;MKKILLVLFGSLGLTACAANMVKPNIVANGAIKWANGVREEMNISKSGSTLTFLSPPSIMAPGGITIFSRIDSARNGNCEHYYNESAMKVRMQICDTGEVTLIQDGQVINVGALAREVY
;
A
#
# COMPACT_ATOMS: atom_id res chain seq x y z
N MET A 1 -14.61 67.36 15.96
CA MET A 1 -13.89 66.87 14.76
C MET A 1 -13.39 65.45 15.03
N LYS A 2 -13.70 64.53 14.10
CA LYS A 2 -13.18 63.16 13.85
C LYS A 2 -12.84 62.23 15.04
N LYS A 3 -13.68 61.18 15.14
CA LYS A 3 -13.44 59.87 15.78
C LYS A 3 -12.24 59.17 15.13
N ILE A 4 -11.34 58.56 15.91
CA ILE A 4 -10.50 57.44 15.43
C ILE A 4 -10.51 56.36 16.51
N LEU A 5 -11.30 55.32 16.22
CA LEU A 5 -11.34 54.03 16.88
C LEU A 5 -10.16 53.22 16.33
N LEU A 6 -9.17 52.89 17.16
CA LEU A 6 -8.04 52.05 16.75
C LEU A 6 -8.41 50.58 17.02
N VAL A 7 -8.86 49.91 15.96
CA VAL A 7 -9.16 48.47 15.93
C VAL A 7 -7.83 47.73 15.77
N LEU A 8 -7.42 47.01 16.81
CA LEU A 8 -6.30 46.05 16.74
C LEU A 8 -6.80 44.74 16.10
N PHE A 9 -6.66 44.66 14.76
CA PHE A 9 -6.39 43.39 14.06
C PHE A 9 -5.04 42.86 14.59
N GLY A 10 -4.84 41.60 14.97
CA GLY A 10 -5.33 40.38 14.38
C GLY A 10 -4.12 39.60 13.88
N SER A 11 -3.59 38.67 14.69
CA SER A 11 -2.69 37.62 14.22
C SER A 11 -2.69 36.46 15.21
N LEU A 12 -3.72 35.61 15.14
CA LEU A 12 -3.64 34.24 15.64
C LEU A 12 -2.61 33.53 14.76
N GLY A 13 -1.38 33.43 15.24
CA GLY A 13 -0.37 32.56 14.68
C GLY A 13 -0.82 31.11 14.85
N LEU A 14 -1.49 30.56 13.83
CA LEU A 14 -1.61 29.12 13.67
C LEU A 14 -0.20 28.60 13.42
N THR A 15 0.47 28.16 14.49
CA THR A 15 1.65 27.30 14.38
C THR A 15 1.19 26.02 13.71
N ALA A 16 1.34 25.96 12.39
CA ALA A 16 1.24 24.74 11.64
C ALA A 16 2.31 23.78 12.19
N CYS A 17 1.90 22.79 12.97
CA CYS A 17 2.74 21.64 13.26
C CYS A 17 3.06 21.01 11.90
N ALA A 18 4.23 21.29 11.34
CA ALA A 18 4.78 20.50 10.26
C ALA A 18 5.01 19.10 10.84
N ALA A 19 3.99 18.23 10.71
CA ALA A 19 4.15 16.83 10.99
C ALA A 19 5.23 16.33 10.02
N ASN A 20 6.44 16.11 10.54
CA ASN A 20 7.46 15.34 9.86
C ASN A 20 6.87 13.96 9.63
N MET A 21 6.21 13.77 8.48
CA MET A 21 5.67 12.48 8.07
C MET A 21 6.87 11.58 7.85
N VAL A 22 7.20 10.79 8.87
CA VAL A 22 8.20 9.72 8.77
C VAL A 22 7.74 8.83 7.63
N LYS A 23 8.50 8.83 6.53
CA LYS A 23 8.20 7.96 5.40
C LYS A 23 8.20 6.52 5.93
N PRO A 24 7.11 5.75 5.73
CA PRO A 24 7.07 4.37 6.15
C PRO A 24 8.21 3.62 5.45
N ASN A 25 8.93 2.81 6.22
CA ASN A 25 9.97 1.93 5.71
C ASN A 25 9.58 0.50 6.11
N ILE A 26 9.50 -0.40 5.13
CA ILE A 26 9.31 -1.83 5.38
C ILE A 26 10.64 -2.54 5.20
N VAL A 27 10.92 -3.52 6.05
CA VAL A 27 12.01 -4.46 5.82
C VAL A 27 11.52 -5.50 4.82
N ALA A 28 11.80 -5.28 3.54
CA ALA A 28 11.40 -6.20 2.47
C ALA A 28 12.18 -7.53 2.57
N ASN A 29 11.50 -8.64 2.29
CA ASN A 29 12.06 -10.00 2.21
C ASN A 29 11.53 -10.75 0.96
N GLY A 30 11.06 -9.98 -0.01
CA GLY A 30 10.49 -10.46 -1.25
C GLY A 30 10.08 -9.28 -2.13
N ALA A 31 9.89 -9.54 -3.41
CA ALA A 31 9.42 -8.53 -4.35
C ALA A 31 8.57 -9.15 -5.45
N ILE A 32 7.73 -8.33 -6.08
CA ILE A 32 7.04 -8.68 -7.32
C ILE A 32 7.68 -7.87 -8.43
N LYS A 33 8.02 -8.55 -9.52
CA LYS A 33 8.36 -7.90 -10.79
C LYS A 33 7.12 -7.92 -11.67
N TRP A 34 6.52 -6.76 -11.86
CA TRP A 34 5.34 -6.57 -12.70
C TRP A 34 5.71 -6.54 -14.18
N ALA A 35 4.76 -6.89 -15.04
CA ALA A 35 4.92 -6.89 -16.49
C ALA A 35 5.17 -5.48 -17.07
N ASN A 36 4.74 -4.44 -16.37
CA ASN A 36 5.07 -3.05 -16.70
C ASN A 36 6.53 -2.65 -16.38
N GLY A 37 7.35 -3.59 -15.89
CA GLY A 37 8.76 -3.39 -15.57
C GLY A 37 9.01 -2.86 -14.16
N VAL A 38 7.97 -2.51 -13.40
CA VAL A 38 8.10 -2.04 -12.02
C VAL A 38 8.43 -3.24 -11.12
N ARG A 39 9.44 -3.06 -10.27
CA ARG A 39 9.73 -3.96 -9.15
C ARG A 39 9.16 -3.34 -7.89
N GLU A 40 8.31 -4.09 -7.21
CA GLU A 40 7.65 -3.67 -5.98
C GLU A 40 8.12 -4.54 -4.83
N GLU A 41 8.82 -3.92 -3.88
CA GLU A 41 9.32 -4.58 -2.68
C GLU A 41 8.17 -4.83 -1.69
N MET A 42 8.21 -5.98 -1.02
CA MET A 42 7.21 -6.38 -0.04
C MET A 42 7.80 -7.10 1.16
N ASN A 43 7.08 -7.05 2.27
CA ASN A 43 7.31 -7.93 3.41
C ASN A 43 6.26 -9.04 3.42
N ILE A 44 6.73 -10.27 3.33
CA ILE A 44 5.97 -11.51 3.47
C ILE A 44 6.06 -11.94 4.93
N SER A 45 4.92 -12.14 5.59
CA SER A 45 4.93 -12.67 6.95
C SER A 45 5.50 -14.08 7.01
N LYS A 46 5.98 -14.49 8.19
CA LYS A 46 6.61 -15.81 8.38
C LYS A 46 5.71 -16.99 7.95
N SER A 47 4.39 -16.84 8.07
CA SER A 47 3.38 -17.83 7.66
C SER A 47 2.93 -17.68 6.19
N GLY A 48 3.40 -16.64 5.49
CA GLY A 48 2.91 -16.25 4.17
C GLY A 48 1.47 -15.75 4.15
N SER A 49 0.86 -15.52 5.32
CA SER A 49 -0.55 -15.14 5.43
C SER A 49 -0.79 -13.66 5.10
N THR A 50 0.25 -12.84 5.11
CA THR A 50 0.15 -11.42 4.77
C THR A 50 1.32 -10.97 3.90
N LEU A 51 1.03 -10.08 2.95
CA LEU A 51 2.00 -9.39 2.10
C LEU A 51 1.82 -7.89 2.30
N THR A 52 2.88 -7.20 2.67
CA THR A 52 2.86 -5.77 3.02
C THR A 52 3.70 -4.99 2.02
N PHE A 53 3.10 -4.00 1.38
CA PHE A 53 3.72 -3.16 0.36
C PHE A 53 3.82 -1.72 0.85
N LEU A 54 4.87 -1.02 0.42
CA LEU A 54 4.94 0.43 0.54
C LEU A 54 4.14 1.03 -0.61
N SER A 55 3.10 1.80 -0.26
CA SER A 55 2.29 2.55 -1.21
C SER A 55 2.50 4.05 -1.02
N PRO A 56 2.33 4.87 -2.06
CA PRO A 56 2.27 6.31 -1.87
C PRO A 56 1.20 6.66 -0.83
N PRO A 57 1.50 7.52 0.17
CA PRO A 57 0.51 8.00 1.11
C PRO A 57 -0.66 8.65 0.36
N SER A 58 -1.89 8.34 0.77
CA SER A 58 -3.10 8.98 0.27
C SER A 58 -3.97 9.48 1.42
N ILE A 59 -4.96 10.33 1.14
CA ILE A 59 -5.90 10.83 2.17
C ILE A 59 -6.61 9.67 2.88
N MET A 60 -6.86 8.58 2.17
CA MET A 60 -7.51 7.38 2.72
C MET A 60 -6.53 6.37 3.33
N ALA A 61 -5.23 6.49 3.05
CA ALA A 61 -4.16 5.68 3.61
C ALA A 61 -2.95 6.57 3.97
N PRO A 62 -3.01 7.33 5.07
CA PRO A 62 -1.99 8.32 5.43
C PRO A 62 -0.62 7.70 5.70
N GLY A 63 -0.61 6.42 6.07
CA GLY A 63 0.57 5.63 6.33
C GLY A 63 1.20 4.98 5.09
N GLY A 64 0.65 5.14 3.88
CA GLY A 64 1.28 4.62 2.66
C GLY A 64 1.65 3.13 2.72
N ILE A 65 0.77 2.30 3.27
CA ILE A 65 0.98 0.84 3.36
C ILE A 65 -0.25 0.17 2.76
N THR A 66 0.00 -0.84 1.92
CA THR A 66 -1.04 -1.76 1.45
C THR A 66 -0.77 -3.14 2.02
N ILE A 67 -1.77 -3.73 2.65
CA ILE A 67 -1.70 -5.09 3.20
C ILE A 67 -2.63 -5.99 2.39
N PHE A 68 -2.08 -7.11 1.92
CA PHE A 68 -2.82 -8.19 1.33
C PHE A 68 -2.85 -9.37 2.30
N SER A 69 -4.04 -9.83 2.65
CA SER A 69 -4.25 -10.94 3.57
C SER A 69 -4.76 -12.17 2.83
N ARG A 70 -4.16 -13.33 3.12
CA ARG A 70 -4.49 -14.59 2.46
C ARG A 70 -5.90 -15.04 2.82
N ILE A 71 -6.58 -15.63 1.86
CA ILE A 71 -7.90 -16.22 2.00
C ILE A 71 -7.70 -17.73 2.07
N ASP A 72 -7.65 -18.28 3.28
CA ASP A 72 -7.31 -19.70 3.48
C ASP A 72 -8.34 -20.66 2.84
N SER A 73 -9.60 -20.23 2.72
CA SER A 73 -10.69 -21.02 2.11
C SER A 73 -10.76 -20.96 0.59
N ALA A 74 -9.94 -20.13 -0.07
CA ALA A 74 -10.05 -19.86 -1.50
C ALA A 74 -8.88 -20.46 -2.31
N ARG A 75 -8.23 -21.51 -1.83
CA ARG A 75 -7.20 -22.21 -2.62
C ARG A 75 -7.84 -22.90 -3.81
N ASN A 76 -7.52 -22.42 -5.02
CA ASN A 76 -7.93 -23.05 -6.26
C ASN A 76 -6.72 -23.70 -6.92
N GLY A 77 -6.58 -25.01 -6.74
CA GLY A 77 -5.40 -25.75 -7.21
C GLY A 77 -4.12 -25.28 -6.52
N ASN A 78 -3.14 -24.89 -7.34
CA ASN A 78 -1.78 -24.52 -6.90
C ASN A 78 -1.60 -23.00 -6.74
N CYS A 79 -2.68 -22.27 -6.44
CA CYS A 79 -2.65 -20.82 -6.28
C CYS A 79 -3.29 -20.38 -4.95
N GLU A 80 -2.58 -19.49 -4.27
CA GLU A 80 -3.04 -18.77 -3.08
C GLU A 80 -3.71 -17.46 -3.50
N HIS A 81 -4.78 -17.10 -2.80
CA HIS A 81 -5.54 -15.88 -3.07
C HIS A 81 -5.46 -14.96 -1.86
N TYR A 82 -5.34 -13.67 -2.14
CA TYR A 82 -5.22 -12.61 -1.16
C TYR A 82 -6.22 -11.50 -1.46
N TYR A 83 -6.63 -10.78 -0.42
CA TYR A 83 -7.45 -9.57 -0.55
C TYR A 83 -6.74 -8.37 0.04
N ASN A 84 -6.91 -7.21 -0.59
CA ASN A 84 -6.43 -5.95 -0.04
C ASN A 84 -7.33 -5.53 1.13
N GLU A 85 -6.75 -5.36 2.33
CA GLU A 85 -7.49 -5.01 3.55
C GLU A 85 -8.16 -3.63 3.47
N SER A 86 -7.58 -2.71 2.69
CA SER A 86 -8.13 -1.35 2.49
C SER A 86 -9.06 -1.25 1.27
N ALA A 87 -9.02 -2.22 0.36
CA ALA A 87 -9.81 -2.22 -0.86
C ALA A 87 -10.29 -3.64 -1.19
N MET A 88 -11.36 -4.11 -0.54
CA MET A 88 -11.81 -5.51 -0.62
C MET A 88 -12.13 -6.05 -2.04
N LYS A 89 -12.29 -5.16 -3.02
CA LYS A 89 -12.50 -5.50 -4.43
C LYS A 89 -11.20 -5.72 -5.22
N VAL A 90 -10.06 -5.42 -4.61
CA VAL A 90 -8.72 -5.70 -5.13
C VAL A 90 -8.26 -7.03 -4.54
N ARG A 91 -7.90 -7.96 -5.42
CA ARG A 91 -7.44 -9.30 -5.09
C ARG A 91 -6.10 -9.54 -5.75
N MET A 92 -5.29 -10.36 -5.11
CA MET A 92 -4.03 -10.84 -5.67
C MET A 92 -4.04 -12.37 -5.65
N GLN A 93 -3.60 -12.98 -6.73
CA GLN A 93 -3.42 -14.42 -6.84
C GLN A 93 -1.94 -14.69 -7.05
N ILE A 94 -1.38 -15.63 -6.28
CA ILE A 94 0.00 -16.06 -6.38
C ILE A 94 0.01 -17.58 -6.52
N CYS A 95 0.58 -18.08 -7.61
CA CYS A 95 0.70 -19.51 -7.85
C CYS A 95 2.07 -20.05 -7.44
N ASP A 96 2.17 -21.36 -7.20
CA ASP A 96 3.42 -22.03 -6.79
C ASP A 96 4.57 -21.85 -7.80
N THR A 97 4.23 -21.56 -9.06
CA THR A 97 5.18 -21.19 -10.12
C THR A 97 5.87 -19.84 -9.87
N GLY A 98 5.35 -19.04 -8.95
CA GLY A 98 5.73 -17.66 -8.70
C GLY A 98 4.98 -16.66 -9.57
N GLU A 99 4.03 -17.08 -10.40
CA GLU A 99 3.17 -16.16 -11.16
C GLU A 99 2.27 -15.36 -10.22
N VAL A 100 2.15 -14.06 -10.48
CA VAL A 100 1.32 -13.14 -9.71
C VAL A 100 0.32 -12.45 -10.62
N THR A 101 -0.96 -12.46 -10.24
CA THR A 101 -2.03 -11.74 -10.94
C THR A 101 -2.73 -10.78 -9.98
N LEU A 102 -2.83 -9.51 -10.38
CA LEU A 102 -3.57 -8.48 -9.66
C LEU A 102 -4.91 -8.25 -10.34
N ILE A 103 -5.98 -8.35 -9.56
CA ILE A 103 -7.36 -8.32 -10.02
C ILE A 103 -8.10 -7.20 -9.29
N GLN A 104 -8.84 -6.38 -10.02
CA GLN A 104 -9.72 -5.35 -9.45
C GLN A 104 -11.11 -5.48 -10.08
N ASP A 105 -12.14 -5.54 -9.23
CA ASP A 105 -13.53 -5.67 -9.68
C ASP A 105 -13.74 -6.85 -10.67
N GLY A 106 -13.02 -7.95 -10.45
CA GLY A 106 -13.08 -9.16 -11.28
C GLY A 106 -12.27 -9.10 -12.59
N GLN A 107 -11.58 -8.00 -12.87
CA GLN A 107 -10.76 -7.84 -14.06
C GLN A 107 -9.27 -7.89 -13.71
N VAL A 108 -8.46 -8.54 -14.56
CA VAL A 108 -7.01 -8.53 -14.41
C VAL A 108 -6.48 -7.14 -14.77
N ILE A 109 -5.86 -6.46 -13.81
CA ILE A 109 -5.30 -5.11 -14.00
C ILE A 109 -3.78 -5.12 -14.11
N ASN A 110 -3.11 -6.16 -13.59
CA ASN A 110 -1.68 -6.33 -13.75
C ASN A 110 -1.29 -7.81 -13.58
N VAL A 111 -0.17 -8.19 -14.17
CA VAL A 111 0.44 -9.51 -14.01
C VAL A 111 1.92 -9.35 -13.74
N GLY A 112 2.52 -10.31 -13.07
CA GLY A 112 3.92 -10.28 -12.69
C GLY A 112 4.42 -11.63 -12.23
N ALA A 113 5.61 -11.63 -11.65
CA ALA A 113 6.16 -12.80 -11.00
C ALA A 113 6.88 -12.41 -9.72
N LEU A 114 6.88 -13.31 -8.74
CA LEU A 114 7.75 -13.21 -7.58
C LEU A 114 9.20 -13.12 -8.08
N ALA A 115 9.86 -12.02 -7.73
CA ALA A 115 11.28 -11.88 -7.99
C ALA A 115 12.00 -12.82 -7.02
N ARG A 116 12.55 -13.93 -7.54
CA ARG A 116 13.49 -14.74 -6.76
C ARG A 116 14.64 -13.84 -6.36
N GLU A 117 14.83 -13.67 -5.06
CA GLU A 117 16.05 -13.04 -4.55
C GLU A 117 17.21 -13.99 -4.88
N VAL A 118 18.07 -13.57 -5.80
CA VAL A 118 19.39 -14.18 -5.98
C VAL A 118 20.26 -13.54 -4.90
N TYR A 119 20.34 -14.16 -3.72
CA TYR A 119 21.39 -13.90 -2.76
C TYR A 119 22.44 -15.00 -2.86
#